data_AF-A0A4Y3FY99-F1
#
_entry.id   AF-A0A4Y3FY99-F1
#
_cell.length_a   1.000
_cell.length_b   1.000
_cell.length_c   1.000
_cell.angle_alpha   90.00
_cell.angle_beta   90.00
_cell.angle_gamma   90.00
#
_symmetry.space_group_name_H-M   'P 1'
#
loop_
_entity.id
_entity.type
_entity.pdbx_description
1 polymer ?
#
loop_
_entity_poly.entity_id
_entity_poly.type
_entity_poly.pdbx_seq_one_letter_code
_entity_poly.pdbx_strand_id
1 'polypeptide(L)' 'MQIKYSPDADVLIIKLREDRPTDSRDLAEGIIAHYSKDKRILEIEILDASKVVQLKDLSFSIKGLEAVKV' A
#
# COMPACT_ATOMS: atom_id res chain seq x y z
N MET A 1 7.44 -2.44 5.73
CA MET A 1 6.18 -2.63 4.97
C MET A 1 5.04 -2.64 5.97
N GLN A 2 3.97 -1.92 5.69
CA GLN A 2 2.77 -1.86 6.52
C GLN A 2 1.54 -1.90 5.62
N ILE A 3 0.51 -2.64 6.02
CA ILE A 3 -0.80 -2.64 5.37
C ILE A 3 -1.80 -2.12 6.40
N LYS A 4 -2.58 -1.10 6.03
CA LYS A 4 -3.59 -0.49 6.90
C LYS A 4 -4.86 -0.22 6.13
N TYR A 5 -5.97 -0.68 6.66
CA TYR A 5 -7.30 -0.29 6.19
C TYR A 5 -7.89 0.75 7.14
N SER A 6 -8.41 1.84 6.60
CA SER A 6 -9.16 2.88 7.32
C SER A 6 -10.66 2.73 7.01
N PRO A 7 -11.47 2.17 7.91
CA PRO A 7 -12.90 1.97 7.68
C PRO A 7 -13.66 3.29 7.46
N ASP A 8 -13.27 4.36 8.16
CA ASP A 8 -13.96 5.65 8.09
C ASP A 8 -13.78 6.33 6.72
N ALA A 9 -12.64 6.10 6.08
CA ALA A 9 -12.33 6.63 4.75
C ALA A 9 -12.61 5.63 3.61
N ASP A 10 -12.85 4.36 3.95
CA ASP A 10 -12.85 3.23 3.01
C ASP A 10 -11.60 3.17 2.12
N VAL A 11 -10.42 3.32 2.75
CA VAL A 11 -9.12 3.34 2.07
C VAL A 11 -8.20 2.24 2.60
N LEU A 12 -7.57 1.50 1.69
CA LEU A 12 -6.51 0.55 1.99
C LEU A 12 -5.16 1.13 1.54
N ILE A 13 -4.26 1.28 2.50
CA ILE A 13 -2.89 1.74 2.28
C ILE A 13 -1.94 0.55 2.39
N ILE A 14 -1.14 0.34 1.35
CA ILE A 14 -0.01 -0.59 1.33
C ILE A 14 1.27 0.22 1.26
N LYS A 15 1.87 0.46 2.42
CA LYS A 15 3.13 1.19 2.54
C LYS A 15 4.31 0.23 2.37
N LEU A 16 5.06 0.43 1.29
CA LEU A 16 6.20 -0.38 0.92
C LEU A 16 7.49 0.10 1.61
N ARG A 17 7.68 1.41 1.71
CA ARG A 17 8.91 2.05 2.23
C ARG A 17 8.59 3.28 3.08
N GLU A 18 9.43 3.56 4.06
CA GLU A 18 9.41 4.80 4.83
C GLU A 18 10.22 5.87 4.10
N ASP A 19 9.54 6.88 3.56
CA ASP A 19 10.13 8.06 2.92
C ASP A 19 9.03 9.14 2.75
N ARG A 20 9.40 10.35 2.33
CA ARG A 20 8.46 11.43 2.04
C ARG A 20 7.92 11.33 0.61
N PRO A 21 6.59 11.24 0.40
CA PRO A 21 6.02 11.30 -0.93
C PRO A 21 6.17 12.70 -1.52
N THR A 22 6.51 12.76 -2.80
CA THR A 22 6.66 14.01 -3.57
C THR A 22 5.89 14.01 -4.88
N ASP A 23 5.43 12.84 -5.34
CA ASP A 23 4.61 12.68 -6.54
C ASP A 23 3.57 11.58 -6.27
N SER A 24 2.43 11.68 -6.94
CA SER A 24 1.32 10.71 -6.87
C SER A 24 0.77 10.48 -8.26
N ARG A 25 0.51 9.24 -8.62
CA ARG A 25 -0.04 8.89 -9.94
C ARG A 25 -1.14 7.88 -9.83
N ASP A 26 -2.24 8.15 -10.51
CA ASP A 26 -3.30 7.18 -10.74
C ASP A 26 -2.78 6.07 -11.65
N LEU A 27 -2.81 4.84 -11.16
CA LEU A 27 -2.49 3.64 -11.94
C LEU A 27 -3.74 3.06 -12.61
N ALA A 28 -4.87 3.20 -11.94
CA ALA A 28 -6.22 2.87 -12.39
C ALA A 28 -7.23 3.68 -11.57
N GLU A 29 -8.50 3.61 -11.93
CA GLU A 29 -9.57 4.22 -11.11
C GLU A 29 -9.50 3.69 -9.67
N GLY A 30 -9.32 4.60 -8.71
CA GLY A 30 -9.22 4.28 -7.29
C GLY A 30 -7.91 3.63 -6.85
N ILE A 31 -6.89 3.50 -7.71
CA ILE A 31 -5.57 2.95 -7.35
C ILE A 31 -4.50 3.99 -7.62
N ILE A 32 -3.85 4.46 -6.56
CA ILE A 32 -2.88 5.55 -6.60
C ILE A 32 -1.53 5.03 -6.10
N ALA A 33 -0.44 5.36 -6.81
CA ALA A 33 0.91 5.11 -6.35
C ALA A 33 1.57 6.42 -5.92
N HIS A 34 2.10 6.46 -4.70
CA HIS A 34 2.90 7.56 -4.20
C HIS A 34 4.39 7.27 -4.38
N TYR A 35 5.11 8.25 -4.88
CA TYR A 35 6.53 8.15 -5.22
C TYR A 35 7.37 9.13 -4.40
N SER A 36 8.61 8.73 -4.10
CA SER A 36 9.62 9.64 -3.61
C SER A 36 10.18 10.52 -4.74
N LYS A 37 11.02 11.47 -4.37
CA LYS A 37 11.73 12.36 -5.32
C LYS A 37 12.55 11.58 -6.35
N ASP A 38 13.07 10.41 -5.96
CA ASP A 38 13.87 9.52 -6.81
C ASP A 38 13.01 8.55 -7.64
N LYS A 39 11.69 8.81 -7.74
CA LYS A 39 10.71 7.99 -8.49
C LYS A 39 10.59 6.55 -8.00
N ARG A 40 10.87 6.31 -6.73
CA ARG A 40 10.64 5.00 -6.09
C ARG A 40 9.23 4.97 -5.53
N ILE A 41 8.49 3.89 -5.79
CA ILE A 41 7.18 3.66 -5.16
C ILE A 41 7.39 3.52 -3.64
N LEU A 42 6.63 4.29 -2.89
CA LEU A 42 6.59 4.30 -1.43
C LEU A 42 5.34 3.62 -0.91
N GLU A 43 4.21 3.86 -1.57
CA GLU A 43 2.89 3.48 -1.09
C GLU A 43 1.94 3.26 -2.26
N ILE A 44 1.04 2.28 -2.11
CA ILE A 44 -0.13 2.10 -2.96
C ILE A 44 -1.37 2.40 -2.10
N GLU A 45 -2.16 3.36 -2.54
CA GLU A 45 -3.45 3.74 -1.95
C GLU A 45 -4.57 3.19 -2.82
N ILE A 46 -5.50 2.46 -2.21
CA ILE A 46 -6.69 1.92 -2.86
C ILE A 46 -7.91 2.57 -2.20
N LEU A 47 -8.63 3.36 -2.99
CA LEU A 47 -9.87 4.02 -2.61
C LEU A 47 -11.06 3.06 -2.76
N ASP A 48 -12.14 3.31 -2.02
CA ASP A 48 -13.34 2.46 -1.97
C ASP A 48 -12.96 0.97 -1.75
N ALA A 49 -11.97 0.73 -0.88
CA ALA A 49 -11.28 -0.56 -0.80
C ALA A 49 -12.24 -1.71 -0.50
N SER A 50 -13.32 -1.48 0.26
CA SER A 50 -14.37 -2.45 0.54
C SER A 50 -15.10 -2.96 -0.71
N LYS A 51 -15.12 -2.19 -1.80
CA LYS A 51 -15.77 -2.54 -3.07
C LYS A 51 -14.86 -3.29 -4.03
N VAL A 52 -13.55 -3.08 -3.92
CA VAL A 52 -12.54 -3.64 -4.85
C VAL A 52 -11.73 -4.78 -4.23
N VAL A 53 -11.63 -4.86 -2.90
CA VAL A 53 -10.83 -5.85 -2.19
C VAL A 53 -11.70 -6.63 -1.19
N GLN A 54 -11.64 -7.96 -1.26
CA GLN A 54 -12.16 -8.81 -0.19
C GLN A 54 -11.16 -8.79 0.98
N LEU A 55 -11.29 -7.80 1.87
CA LEU A 55 -10.33 -7.55 2.97
C LEU A 55 -10.08 -8.78 3.86
N LYS A 56 -11.09 -9.64 4.03
CA LYS A 56 -11.00 -10.91 4.78
C LYS A 56 -10.01 -11.92 4.18
N ASP A 57 -9.73 -11.82 2.88
CA ASP A 57 -8.91 -12.78 2.13
C ASP A 57 -7.49 -12.24 1.88
N LEU A 58 -7.16 -11.09 2.48
CA LEU A 58 -5.88 -10.43 2.29
C LEU A 58 -4.77 -11.23 2.97
N SER A 59 -3.85 -11.74 2.17
CA SER A 59 -2.68 -12.50 2.65
C SER A 59 -1.40 -11.95 2.03
N PHE A 60 -0.31 -11.97 2.79
CA PHE A 60 1.01 -11.61 2.30
C PHE A 60 1.98 -12.76 2.57
N SER A 61 2.84 -13.05 1.60
CA SER A 61 3.91 -14.02 1.73
C SER A 61 5.21 -13.37 1.24
N ILE A 62 6.26 -13.46 2.04
CA ILE A 62 7.59 -13.00 1.66
C ILE A 62 8.46 -14.23 1.54
N LYS A 63 8.79 -14.62 0.31
CA LYS A 63 9.70 -15.73 0.06
C LYS A 63 11.14 -15.26 0.32
N GLY A 64 11.85 -15.93 1.24
CA GLY A 64 13.26 -15.66 1.52
C GLY A 64 13.57 -14.60 2.58
N LEU A 65 12.59 -14.16 3.37
CA LEU A 65 12.86 -13.42 4.60
C LEU A 65 13.13 -14.45 5.71
N GLU A 66 14.40 -14.84 5.91
CA GLU A 66 14.77 -15.38 7.22
C GLU A 66 14.43 -14.31 8.23
N ALA A 67 13.46 -14.58 9.09
CA ALA A 67 13.05 -13.65 10.11
C ALA A 67 14.31 -13.21 10.86
N VAL A 68 14.68 -11.94 10.74
CA VAL A 68 15.65 -11.34 11.63
C VAL A 68 15.02 -11.46 13.01
N LYS A 69 15.43 -12.51 13.74
CA LYS A 69 15.19 -12.64 15.17
C LYS A 69 15.91 -11.45 15.79
N VAL A 70 15.13 -10.45 16.18
CA VAL A 70 15.55 -9.45 17.16
C VAL A 70 15.26 -10.01 18.53
#